data_AF-A0A845R3G1-F1
#
_entry.id   AF-A0A845R3G1-F1
#
_cell.length_a   1.000
_cell.length_b   1.000
_cell.length_c   1.000
_cell.angle_alpha   90.00
_cell.angle_beta   90.00
_cell.angle_gamma   90.00
#
_symmetry.space_group_name_H-M   'P 1'
#
loop_
_entity.id
_entity.type
_entity.pdbx_description
1 polymer ?
#
loop_
_entity_poly.entity_id
_entity_poly.type
_entity_poly.pdbx_seq_one_letter_code
_entity_poly.pdbx_strand_id
1 'polypeptide(L)' 'MKRYICTKELLIPRYDDHGCQVENEDIEIVKGSIWEIDDTNFRMIGGINSIRLLNDEHGWLEIEGDTLKEYFEVKGECQ' A
#
# COMPACT_ATOMS: atom_id res chain seq x y z
N MET A 1 -3.55 -2.83 -14.98
CA MET A 1 -3.45 -2.58 -13.51
C MET A 1 -2.59 -1.34 -13.28
N LYS A 2 -2.95 -0.49 -12.31
CA LYS A 2 -2.17 0.73 -11.98
C LYS A 2 -1.02 0.35 -11.05
N ARG A 3 0.18 0.82 -11.38
CA ARG A 3 1.37 0.61 -10.54
C ARG A 3 1.86 1.94 -9.99
N TYR A 4 2.32 1.89 -8.76
CA TYR A 4 2.87 2.99 -8.00
C TYR A 4 4.35 2.74 -7.72
N ILE A 5 5.14 3.80 -7.70
CA ILE A 5 6.52 3.76 -7.22
C ILE A 5 6.64 4.64 -5.98
N CYS A 6 7.23 4.09 -4.93
CA CYS A 6 7.53 4.84 -3.73
C CYS A 6 8.65 5.86 -4.02
N THR A 7 8.44 7.14 -3.70
CA THR A 7 9.38 8.22 -3.97
C THR A 7 10.21 8.62 -2.75
N LYS A 8 9.76 8.24 -1.55
CA LYS A 8 10.39 8.52 -0.24
C LYS A 8 10.21 7.33 0.68
N GLU A 9 11.23 7.01 1.47
CA GLU A 9 11.12 5.97 2.49
C GLU A 9 10.03 6.30 3.53
N LEU A 10 9.31 5.29 3.99
CA LEU A 10 8.31 5.42 5.05
C LEU A 10 8.09 4.10 5.78
N LEU A 11 7.66 4.19 7.04
CA LEU A 11 7.21 3.08 7.87
C LEU A 11 5.69 3.15 7.96
N ILE A 12 5.02 2.05 7.60
CA ILE A 12 3.56 1.95 7.69
C ILE A 12 3.20 0.81 8.64
N PRO A 13 2.23 1.00 9.55
CA PRO A 13 1.72 -0.08 10.38
C PRO A 13 1.26 -1.27 9.55
N ARG A 14 1.61 -2.48 9.99
CA ARG A 14 1.11 -3.71 9.38
C ARG A 14 -0.30 -4.01 9.89
N TYR A 15 -1.16 -4.49 9.01
CA TYR A 15 -2.48 -5.01 9.35
C TYR A 15 -2.56 -6.50 9.03
N ASP A 16 -3.30 -7.27 9.84
CA ASP A 16 -3.60 -8.66 9.57
C ASP A 16 -4.81 -8.81 8.62
N ASP A 17 -5.15 -10.07 8.29
CA ASP A 17 -6.30 -10.38 7.42
C ASP A 17 -7.66 -10.04 8.05
N HIS A 18 -7.69 -9.70 9.34
CA HIS A 18 -8.86 -9.22 10.07
C HIS A 18 -8.93 -7.68 10.11
N GLY A 19 -7.98 -6.98 9.49
CA GLY A 19 -7.90 -5.53 9.50
C GLY A 19 -7.50 -4.96 10.86
N CYS A 20 -6.88 -5.78 11.72
CA CYS A 20 -6.34 -5.35 12.99
C CYS A 20 -4.86 -4.99 12.82
N GLN A 21 -4.46 -3.83 13.36
CA GLN A 21 -3.05 -3.45 13.38
C GLN A 21 -2.28 -4.47 14.20
N VAL A 22 -1.19 -4.98 13.64
CA VAL A 22 -0.27 -5.89 14.32
C VAL A 22 0.72 -5.04 15.12
N GLU A 23 0.65 -5.10 16.45
CA GLU A 23 1.49 -4.27 17.32
C GLU A 23 2.98 -4.59 17.13
N ASN A 24 3.81 -3.55 17.05
CA ASN A 24 5.27 -3.62 16.83
C ASN A 24 5.67 -4.25 15.48
N GLU A 25 4.75 -4.38 14.53
CA GLU A 25 5.06 -4.75 13.16
C GLU A 25 4.77 -3.57 12.23
N ASP A 26 5.84 -2.98 11.70
CA ASP A 26 5.79 -1.99 10.63
C ASP A 26 6.40 -2.57 9.37
N ILE A 27 5.85 -2.16 8.22
CA ILE A 27 6.43 -2.44 6.92
C ILE A 27 7.32 -1.24 6.56
N GLU A 28 8.61 -1.49 6.41
CA GLU A 28 9.55 -0.52 5.85
C GLU A 28 9.40 -0.48 4.33
N ILE A 29 8.94 0.65 3.82
CA ILE A 29 8.78 0.88 2.39
C ILE A 29 9.99 1.65 1.89
N VAL A 30 10.84 0.97 1.13
CA VAL A 30 12.04 1.59 0.56
C VAL A 30 11.70 2.44 -0.66
N LYS A 31 12.41 3.56 -0.81
CA LYS A 31 12.33 4.40 -2.01
C LYS A 31 12.65 3.58 -3.26
N GLY A 32 11.81 3.70 -4.28
CA GLY A 32 11.93 2.98 -5.54
C GLY A 32 11.18 1.64 -5.58
N SER A 33 10.65 1.16 -4.44
CA SER A 33 9.79 -0.02 -4.41
C SER A 33 8.54 0.18 -5.28
N ILE A 34 8.12 -0.90 -5.94
CA ILE A 34 6.99 -0.90 -6.86
C ILE A 34 5.84 -1.63 -6.20
N TRP A 35 4.67 -1.02 -6.30
CA TRP A 35 3.45 -1.54 -5.69
C TRP A 35 2.32 -1.52 -6.72
N GLU A 36 1.47 -2.52 -6.72
CA GLU A 36 0.31 -2.61 -7.61
C GLU A 36 -0.97 -2.35 -6.81
N ILE A 37 -1.91 -1.59 -7.38
CA ILE A 37 -3.20 -1.43 -6.72
C ILE A 37 -4.02 -2.72 -6.81
N ASP A 38 -4.53 -3.17 -5.67
CA ASP A 38 -5.55 -4.21 -5.65
C ASP A 38 -6.93 -3.55 -5.89
N ASP A 39 -7.34 -3.50 -7.16
CA ASP A 39 -8.67 -3.01 -7.58
C ASP A 39 -9.79 -4.05 -7.35
N THR A 40 -9.49 -5.21 -6.74
CA THR A 40 -10.57 -6.11 -6.33
C THR A 40 -11.40 -5.40 -5.26
N ASN A 41 -12.73 -5.55 -5.31
CA ASN A 41 -13.68 -4.91 -4.37
C ASN A 41 -13.50 -5.33 -2.89
N PHE A 42 -12.40 -5.98 -2.54
CA PHE A 42 -11.99 -6.29 -1.18
C PHE A 42 -11.45 -5.03 -0.48
N ARG A 43 -12.35 -4.09 -0.17
CA ARG A 43 -12.13 -3.04 0.82
C ARG A 43 -12.28 -3.66 2.21
N MET A 44 -11.34 -4.52 2.60
CA MET A 44 -11.30 -5.07 3.94
C MET A 44 -10.66 -4.04 4.88
N ILE A 45 -11.52 -3.21 5.46
CA ILE A 45 -11.43 -2.75 6.85
C ILE A 45 -10.53 -1.51 7.14
N GLY A 46 -9.87 -0.90 6.17
CA GLY A 46 -9.51 0.51 6.29
C GLY A 46 -10.67 1.43 5.95
N GLY A 47 -10.70 2.64 6.53
CA GLY A 47 -11.77 3.62 6.31
C GLY A 47 -12.07 3.93 4.84
N ILE A 48 -13.08 4.77 4.57
CA ILE A 48 -13.58 5.05 3.21
C ILE A 48 -12.52 5.47 2.16
N ASN A 49 -11.32 5.84 2.63
CA ASN A 49 -10.18 6.29 1.83
C ASN A 49 -8.95 5.35 1.88
N SER A 50 -9.06 4.14 2.43
CA SER A 50 -7.94 3.18 2.41
C SER A 50 -7.81 2.51 1.03
N ILE A 51 -6.56 2.24 0.66
CA ILE A 51 -6.17 1.63 -0.60
C ILE A 51 -5.25 0.46 -0.27
N ARG A 52 -5.54 -0.71 -0.84
CA ARG A 52 -4.67 -1.88 -0.74
C ARG A 52 -3.67 -1.87 -1.89
N LEU A 53 -2.40 -1.99 -1.52
CA LEU A 53 -1.29 -2.13 -2.46
C LEU A 53 -0.66 -3.52 -2.30
N LEU A 54 -0.28 -4.14 -3.41
CA LEU A 54 0.37 -5.44 -3.50
C LEU A 54 1.85 -5.29 -3.89
N ASN A 55 2.69 -6.15 -3.34
CA ASN A 55 4.11 -6.22 -3.64
C ASN A 55 4.61 -7.66 -3.48
N ASP A 56 5.49 -8.11 -4.36
CA ASP A 56 5.98 -9.50 -4.35
C ASP A 56 6.82 -9.86 -3.12
N GLU A 57 7.47 -8.87 -2.49
CA GLU A 57 8.36 -9.07 -1.33
C GLU A 57 7.58 -9.00 0.00
N HIS A 58 6.64 -8.05 0.11
CA HIS A 58 5.91 -7.77 1.35
C HIS A 58 4.46 -8.29 1.35
N GLY A 59 3.97 -8.81 0.22
CA GLY A 59 2.59 -9.28 0.06
C GLY A 59 1.63 -8.14 -0.20
N TRP A 60 1.10 -7.53 0.87
CA TRP A 60 0.17 -6.42 0.77
C TRP A 60 0.36 -5.41 1.90
N LEU A 61 -0.08 -4.18 1.66
CA LEU A 61 -0.23 -3.16 2.69
C LEU A 61 -1.53 -2.39 2.48
N GLU A 62 -1.97 -1.74 3.54
CA GLU A 62 -3.06 -0.77 3.48
C GLU A 62 -2.50 0.64 3.72
N ILE A 63 -2.86 1.58 2.86
CA ILE A 63 -2.41 2.96 2.93
C ILE A 63 -3.57 3.92 2.71
N GLU A 64 -3.57 5.03 3.43
CA GLU A 64 -4.53 6.10 3.20
C GLU A 64 -4.25 6.82 1.88
N GLY A 65 -5.31 7.23 1.19
CA GLY A 65 -5.20 7.91 -0.10
C GLY A 65 -4.35 9.20 -0.08
N ASP A 66 -4.25 9.88 1.06
CA ASP A 66 -3.40 11.08 1.18
C ASP A 66 -1.92 10.72 1.37
N THR A 67 -1.60 9.70 2.17
CA THR A 67 -0.24 9.16 2.26
C THR A 67 0.21 8.60 0.91
N LEU A 68 -0.68 7.92 0.18
CA LEU A 68 -0.38 7.44 -1.18
C LEU A 68 0.05 8.60 -2.10
N LYS A 69 -0.68 9.72 -2.11
CA LYS A 69 -0.35 10.88 -2.95
C LYS A 69 0.96 11.55 -2.56
N GLU A 70 1.33 11.52 -1.28
CA GLU A 70 2.53 12.17 -0.78
C GLU A 70 3.81 11.36 -1.02
N TYR A 71 3.71 10.03 -0.92
CA TYR A 71 4.85 9.11 -0.93
C TYR A 71 4.97 8.26 -2.19
N PHE A 72 3.94 8.22 -3.04
CA PHE A 72 3.92 7.39 -4.25
C PHE A 72 3.52 8.16 -5.50
N GLU A 73 4.10 7.78 -6.63
CA GLU A 73 3.76 8.29 -7.95
C GLU A 73 3.28 7.16 -8.86
N VAL A 74 2.36 7.47 -9.79
CA VAL A 74 1.88 6.50 -10.78
C VAL A 74 3.03 6.21 -11.76
N LYS A 75 3.50 4.96 -11.76
CA LYS A 75 4.56 4.48 -12.66
C LYS A 75 4.03 4.14 -14.06
N GLY A 76 2.72 3.96 -14.21
CA GLY A 76 2.03 3.74 -15.49
C GLY A 76 0.90 2.71 -15.39
N GLU A 77 0.11 2.61 -16.45
CA GLU A 77 -0.93 1.58 -16.63
C GLU A 77 -0.38 0.49 -17.57
N CYS A 78 -0.29 -0.77 -17.12
CA CYS A 78 -0.12 -1.88 -18.08
C CYS A 78 -1.45 -2.01 -18.85
N GLN A 79 -1.40 -1.79 -20.16
CA GLN A 79 -2.44 -2.16 -21.13
C GLN A 79 -2.45 -3.67 -21.36
#